data_AF-A0ABD0N4T1-F1
#
_entry.id   AF-A0ABD0N4T1-F1
#
_cell.length_a   1.000
_cell.length_b   1.000
_cell.length_c   1.000
_cell.angle_alpha   90.00
_cell.angle_beta   90.00
_cell.angle_gamma   90.00
#
_symmetry.space_group_name_H-M   'P 1'
#
loop_
_entity.id
_entity.type
_entity.pdbx_description
1 polymer ?
#
loop_
_entity_poly.entity_id
_entity_poly.type
_entity_poly.pdbx_seq_one_letter_code
_entity_poly.pdbx_strand_id
1 'polypeptide(L)'
;PLFFTWSVVNSVHWWSGSTQALPATTVLLLLGAWVLVGFPLTVIGGIVGKNRAGNFQAPCRTRNIPRQIPQQPWYKHTAVHMAIGGFLPF
;
A
#
# COMPACT_ATOMS: atom_id res chain seq x y z
N PRO A 1 -9.36 3.43 -10.66
CA PRO A 1 -8.94 2.97 -12.00
C PRO A 1 -8.75 1.45 -12.08
N LEU A 2 -7.91 0.86 -11.22
CA LEU A 2 -7.53 -0.56 -11.29
C LEU A 2 -8.70 -1.56 -11.17
N PHE A 3 -9.63 -1.34 -10.24
CA PHE A 3 -10.80 -2.20 -10.09
C PHE A 3 -11.68 -2.17 -11.34
N PHE A 4 -11.94 -0.96 -11.86
CA PHE A 4 -12.77 -0.77 -13.05
C PHE A 4 -12.13 -1.42 -14.30
N THR A 5 -10.83 -1.22 -14.51
CA THR A 5 -10.10 -1.86 -15.61
C THR A 5 -10.12 -3.38 -15.48
N TRP A 6 -9.92 -3.90 -14.27
CA TRP A 6 -10.00 -5.35 -14.01
C TRP A 6 -11.41 -5.89 -14.26
N SER A 7 -12.47 -5.21 -13.82
CA SER A 7 -13.85 -5.65 -14.03
C SER A 7 -14.22 -5.73 -15.51
N VAL A 8 -13.88 -4.70 -16.30
CA VAL A 8 -14.15 -4.69 -17.74
C VAL A 8 -13.41 -5.84 -18.44
N VAL A 9 -12.11 -6.02 -18.14
CA VAL A 9 -11.30 -7.09 -18.73
C VAL A 9 -11.81 -8.48 -18.30
N ASN A 10 -12.16 -8.67 -17.03
CA ASN A 10 -12.68 -9.94 -16.52
C ASN A 10 -14.04 -10.30 -17.14
N SER A 11 -14.91 -9.31 -17.38
CA SER A 11 -16.17 -9.52 -18.11
C SER A 11 -15.95 -9.95 -19.56
N VAL A 12 -14.96 -9.37 -20.26
CA VAL A 12 -14.58 -9.80 -21.62
C VAL A 12 -14.06 -11.24 -21.62
N HIS A 13 -13.24 -11.61 -20.63
CA HIS A 13 -12.73 -12.98 -20.51
C HIS A 13 -13.84 -14.01 -20.24
N TRP A 14 -14.88 -13.66 -19.47
CA TRP A 14 -16.06 -14.53 -19.32
C TRP A 14 -16.81 -14.71 -20.64
N TRP A 15 -17.00 -13.62 -21.40
CA TRP A 15 -17.67 -13.72 -22.68
C TRP A 15 -16.87 -14.57 -23.68
N SER A 16 -15.55 -14.45 -23.69
CA SER A 16 -14.69 -15.26 -24.57
C SER A 16 -14.48 -16.71 -24.08
N GLY A 17 -15.10 -17.12 -22.97
CA GLY A 17 -14.90 -18.46 -22.38
C GLY A 17 -13.46 -18.75 -21.96
N SER A 18 -12.67 -17.71 -21.65
CA SER A 18 -11.25 -17.87 -21.36
C SER A 18 -11.01 -18.47 -19.97
N THR A 19 -10.01 -19.35 -19.86
CA THR A 19 -9.56 -19.92 -18.57
C THR A 19 -8.88 -18.89 -17.66
N GLN A 20 -8.55 -17.70 -18.18
CA GLN A 20 -8.05 -16.57 -17.38
C GLN A 20 -9.16 -15.79 -16.68
N ALA A 21 -10.43 -16.04 -17.01
CA ALA A 21 -11.53 -15.37 -16.35
C ALA A 21 -11.67 -15.87 -14.91
N LEU A 22 -11.61 -14.97 -13.94
CA LEU A 22 -11.82 -15.32 -12.54
C LEU A 22 -13.29 -15.69 -12.33
N PRO A 23 -13.62 -16.92 -11.90
CA PRO A 23 -15.01 -17.32 -11.67
C PRO A 23 -15.67 -16.45 -10.61
N ALA A 24 -16.96 -16.14 -10.75
CA ALA A 24 -17.66 -15.19 -9.88
C ALA A 24 -17.55 -15.58 -8.40
N THR A 25 -17.63 -16.88 -8.12
CA THR A 25 -17.47 -17.46 -6.79
C THR A 25 -16.12 -17.14 -6.17
N THR A 26 -15.03 -17.19 -6.95
CA THR A 26 -13.68 -16.88 -6.44
C THR A 26 -13.55 -15.41 -6.03
N VAL A 27 -14.14 -14.50 -6.82
CA VAL A 27 -14.17 -13.07 -6.50
C VAL A 27 -14.92 -12.83 -5.20
N LEU A 28 -16.09 -13.45 -5.03
CA LEU A 28 -16.87 -13.34 -3.80
C LEU A 28 -16.15 -13.93 -2.59
N LEU A 29 -15.47 -15.07 -2.75
CA LEU A 29 -14.67 -15.67 -1.68
C LEU A 29 -13.50 -14.78 -1.26
N LEU A 30 -12.79 -14.19 -2.22
CA LEU A 30 -11.68 -13.28 -1.93
C LEU A 30 -12.16 -12.00 -1.24
N LEU A 31 -13.28 -11.42 -1.71
CA LEU A 31 -13.91 -10.27 -1.06
C LEU A 31 -14.38 -10.62 0.36
N GLY A 32 -15.03 -11.78 0.52
CA GLY A 32 -15.47 -12.29 1.83
C GLY A 32 -14.30 -12.49 2.79
N ALA A 33 -13.22 -13.14 2.36
CA ALA A 33 -12.01 -13.33 3.17
C ALA A 33 -11.38 -11.98 3.54
N TRP A 34 -11.34 -11.02 2.61
CA TRP A 34 -10.81 -9.69 2.89
C TRP A 34 -11.67 -8.94 3.91
N VAL A 35 -13.00 -8.95 3.77
CA VAL A 35 -13.91 -8.27 4.71
C VAL A 35 -13.96 -8.96 6.08
N LEU A 36 -13.99 -10.30 6.12
CA LEU A 36 -14.17 -11.06 7.36
C LEU A 36 -12.88 -11.29 8.14
N VAL A 37 -11.72 -11.29 7.47
CA VAL A 37 -10.43 -11.57 8.11
C VAL A 37 -9.50 -10.37 7.98
N GLY A 38 -9.24 -9.92 6.75
CA GLY A 38 -8.28 -8.85 6.49
C GLY A 38 -8.66 -7.54 7.18
N PHE A 39 -9.89 -7.08 6.98
CA PHE A 39 -10.39 -5.83 7.55
C PHE A 39 -10.38 -5.84 9.09
N PRO A 40 -11.00 -6.79 9.81
CA PRO A 40 -10.96 -6.77 11.27
C PRO A 40 -9.54 -6.93 11.81
N LEU A 41 -8.68 -7.73 11.17
CA LEU A 41 -7.30 -7.88 11.61
C LEU A 41 -6.49 -6.58 11.46
N THR A 42 -6.71 -5.83 10.38
CA THR A 42 -6.06 -4.50 10.20
C THR A 42 -6.57 -3.47 11.20
N VAL A 43 -7.87 -3.46 11.51
CA VAL A 43 -8.45 -2.58 12.53
C VAL A 43 -7.90 -2.92 13.92
N ILE A 44 -7.95 -4.19 14.31
CA ILE A 44 -7.42 -4.66 15.60
C ILE A 44 -5.92 -4.37 15.68
N GLY A 45 -5.15 -4.66 14.63
CA GLY A 45 -3.73 -4.36 14.55
C GLY A 45 -3.45 -2.86 14.70
N GLY A 46 -4.25 -1.99 14.07
CA GLY A 46 -4.17 -0.54 14.22
C GLY A 46 -4.47 -0.07 15.65
N ILE A 47 -5.49 -0.63 16.29
CA ILE A 47 -5.83 -0.32 17.70
C ILE A 47 -4.71 -0.75 18.64
N VAL A 48 -4.21 -1.99 18.48
CA VAL A 48 -3.11 -2.52 19.30
C VAL A 48 -1.84 -1.70 19.08
N GLY A 49 -1.52 -1.37 17.83
CA GLY A 49 -0.37 -0.53 17.49
C GLY A 49 -0.45 0.84 18.15
N LYS A 50 -1.61 1.50 18.08
CA LYS A 50 -1.85 2.79 18.72
C LYS A 50 -1.73 2.71 20.25
N ASN A 51 -2.33 1.70 20.87
CA ASN A 51 -2.37 1.58 22.33
C ASN A 51 -1.03 1.12 22.93
N ARG A 52 -0.19 0.43 22.15
CA ARG A 52 1.16 0.01 22.54
C ARG A 52 2.25 0.98 22.10
N ALA A 53 1.94 1.95 21.24
CA ALA A 53 2.89 2.99 20.86
C ALA A 53 3.27 3.77 22.12
N GLY A 54 4.53 3.64 22.55
CA GLY A 54 5.09 4.47 23.61
C GLY A 54 5.16 5.93 23.18
N ASN A 55 5.39 6.82 24.15
CA ASN A 55 5.71 8.21 23.85
C ASN A 55 6.93 8.26 22.93
N PHE A 56 6.84 9.02 21.84
CA PHE A 56 7.95 9.21 20.93
C PHE A 56 9.14 9.79 21.70
N GLN A 57 10.12 8.95 22.02
CA GLN A 57 11.39 9.37 22.58
C GLN A 57 12.30 9.78 21.43
N ALA A 58 12.34 11.08 21.16
CA ALA A 58 13.33 11.64 20.26
C ALA A 58 14.73 11.22 20.77
N PRO A 59 15.60 10.66 19.92
CA PRO A 59 16.92 10.18 20.32
C PRO A 59 17.84 11.31 20.83
N CYS A 60 17.41 12.56 20.68
CA CYS A 60 18.13 13.74 21.12
C CYS A 60 17.15 14.81 21.61
N ARG A 61 17.54 15.51 22.70
CA ARG A 61 16.80 16.65 23.24
C ARG A 61 16.81 17.79 22.20
N THR A 62 15.65 18.33 21.88
CA THR A 62 15.51 19.42 20.91
C THR A 62 16.34 20.62 21.36
N ARG A 63 17.36 20.98 20.59
CA ARG A 63 18.16 22.20 20.84
C ARG A 63 17.38 23.38 20.26
N ASN A 64 17.25 24.48 21.02
CA ASN A 64 16.55 25.70 20.57
C ASN A 64 17.18 26.38 19.34
N ILE A 65 18.41 25.99 18.98
CA ILE A 65 19.09 26.49 17.78
C ILE A 65 18.85 25.47 16.65
N PRO A 66 18.19 25.87 15.55
CA PRO A 66 18.00 24.98 14.41
C PRO A 66 19.36 24.57 13.85
N ARG A 67 19.57 23.26 13.65
CA ARG A 67 20.74 22.80 12.90
C ARG A 67 20.57 23.20 11.44
N GLN A 68 21.66 23.63 10.81
CA GLN A 68 21.67 23.84 9.36
C GLN A 68 21.34 22.51 8.67
N ILE A 69 20.35 22.53 7.77
CA ILE A 69 19.97 21.37 6.97
C ILE A 69 21.07 21.20 5.90
N PRO A 70 21.76 20.04 5.84
CA PRO A 70 22.74 19.80 4.79
C PRO A 70 22.05 19.86 3.43
N GLN A 71 22.76 20.36 2.42
CA GLN A 71 22.26 20.38 1.04
C GLN A 71 21.90 18.95 0.60
N GLN A 72 20.70 18.77 0.05
CA GLN A 72 20.23 17.45 -0.36
C GLN A 72 21.08 16.96 -1.55
N PRO A 73 21.70 15.75 -1.46
CA PRO A 73 22.43 15.20 -2.59
C PRO A 73 21.52 14.96 -3.78
N TRP A 74 22.06 15.12 -5.00
CA TRP A 74 21.27 15.05 -6.24
C TRP A 74 20.48 13.73 -6.39
N TYR A 75 21.03 12.61 -5.93
CA TYR A 75 20.41 11.29 -6.02
C TYR A 75 19.23 11.09 -5.06
N LYS A 76 19.04 12.01 -4.09
CA LYS A 76 17.90 12.00 -3.15
C LYS A 76 16.71 12.84 -3.62
N HIS A 77 16.78 13.45 -4.80
CA HIS A 77 15.63 14.19 -5.34
C HIS A 77 14.47 13.26 -5.73
N THR A 78 13.26 13.81 -5.59
CA THR A 78 12.00 13.13 -5.90
C THR A 78 11.98 12.56 -7.33
N ALA A 79 12.52 13.29 -8.31
CA ALA A 79 12.59 12.82 -9.70
C ALA A 79 13.43 11.54 -9.85
N VAL A 80 14.59 11.49 -9.16
CA VAL A 80 15.47 10.31 -9.18
C VAL A 80 14.79 9.12 -8.46
N HIS A 81 14.10 9.37 -7.36
CA HIS A 81 13.34 8.35 -6.64
C HIS A 81 12.15 7.81 -7.46
N MET A 82 11.45 8.67 -8.18
CA MET A 82 10.37 8.27 -9.11
C MET A 82 10.92 7.40 -10.25
N ALA A 83 12.09 7.74 -10.80
CA ALA A 83 12.73 6.95 -11.85
C ALA A 83 13.19 5.57 -11.35
N ILE A 84 13.83 5.51 -10.18
CA ILE A 84 14.29 4.23 -9.59
C ILE A 84 13.10 3.36 -9.16
N GLY A 85 12.08 3.96 -8.53
CA GLY A 85 10.88 3.24 -8.11
C GLY A 85 10.04 2.73 -9.28
N GLY A 86 10.07 3.42 -10.44
CA GLY A 86 9.44 2.95 -11.67
C GLY A 86 10.26 1.90 -12.44
N PHE A 87 11.54 1.71 -12.10
CA PHE A 87 12.41 0.74 -12.78
C PHE A 87 12.33 -0.66 -12.18
N LEU A 88 12.10 -0.80 -10.87
CA LEU A 88 11.88 -2.11 -10.27
C LEU A 88 10.49 -2.63 -10.66
N PRO A 89 10.38 -3.79 -11.32
CA PRO A 89 9.10 -4.47 -11.45
C PRO A 89 8.71 -4.96 -10.05
N PHE A 90 7.61 -4.44 -9.53
CA PHE A 90 6.93 -4.97 -8.36
C PHE A 90 6.10 -6.20 -8.74
#